data_AF-A0A1Y2AXN4-F1
#
_entry.id   AF-A0A1Y2AXN4-F1
#
_cell.length_a   1.000
_cell.length_b   1.000
_cell.length_c   1.000
_cell.angle_alpha   90.00
_cell.angle_beta   90.00
_cell.angle_gamma   90.00
#
_symmetry.space_group_name_H-M   'P 1'
#
loop_
_entity.id
_entity.type
_entity.pdbx_description
1 polymer ?
#
loop_
_entity_poly.entity_id
_entity_poly.type
_entity_poly.pdbx_seq_one_letter_code
_entity_poly.pdbx_strand_id
1 'polypeptide(L)'
;MPIHSVASLVDDIATNNIILAAFGFATVISLKAWAGGRKCTWERDWAGKMILIVAPPTPSILALLDHLLHLPSPPQILYLPPYASPLPAELLTILHTIRLGITSPLAQLHCEGLPPTPSAVREFTAKWAATPQGTTGEGGRRVDAIVLGAGWEVESSLKKPVEGGWTTHQFHFHLITSLLPHLLRVPAERNIRIISLVSPTWSAALPALNGQAKVGSTVQLTGLRSLNTMLVMRHFQLVLDTLASAVYAKSRPTDVPTGEDEEVKDRGKKRDETLRSNLMAISVVMPWARSEVVRGAVEADVSMFRWILYILLYPLLWIITPSSSRVIQSVLFALSAPVRYGPLDVSPKPARSTQEGEAPPAEDPDEDPRRSAVGGGDVVRDCAVITVPPVLCDPALARATYEDLEQQVEKGVKAQPKK
;
A
#
# COMPACT_ATOMS: atom_id res chain seq x y z
N MET A 1 27.07 -28.15 -34.05
CA MET A 1 26.46 -28.74 -32.83
C MET A 1 26.95 -27.96 -31.62
N PRO A 2 26.14 -27.07 -31.04
CA PRO A 2 26.57 -26.17 -29.97
C PRO A 2 26.99 -26.91 -28.69
N ILE A 3 26.46 -28.11 -28.46
CA ILE A 3 26.77 -28.94 -27.29
C ILE A 3 28.24 -29.37 -27.28
N HIS A 4 28.82 -29.73 -28.44
CA HIS A 4 30.23 -30.14 -28.51
C HIS A 4 31.19 -28.96 -28.31
N SER A 5 30.82 -27.76 -28.78
CA SER A 5 31.61 -26.54 -28.56
C SER A 5 31.56 -26.07 -27.10
N VAL A 6 30.42 -26.24 -26.42
CA VAL A 6 30.32 -25.97 -24.99
C VAL A 6 31.08 -27.02 -24.18
N ALA A 7 31.00 -28.30 -24.56
CA ALA A 7 31.73 -29.37 -23.89
C ALA A 7 33.26 -29.18 -23.99
N SER A 8 33.79 -28.82 -25.17
CA SER A 8 35.22 -28.56 -25.34
C SER A 8 35.71 -27.32 -24.58
N LEU A 9 34.84 -26.30 -24.41
CA LEU A 9 35.17 -25.12 -23.61
C LEU A 9 35.17 -25.40 -22.10
N VAL A 10 34.43 -26.43 -21.65
CA VAL A 10 34.33 -26.81 -20.24
C VAL A 10 35.45 -27.78 -19.84
N ASP A 11 35.94 -28.61 -20.78
CA ASP A 11 36.99 -29.62 -20.52
C ASP A 11 38.33 -28.99 -20.11
N ASP A 12 38.66 -27.81 -20.66
CA ASP A 12 39.90 -27.08 -20.35
C ASP A 12 39.85 -26.23 -19.06
N ILE A 13 38.73 -26.25 -18.32
CA ILE A 13 38.58 -25.42 -17.11
C ILE A 13 39.20 -26.12 -15.91
N ALA A 14 40.33 -25.59 -15.42
CA ALA A 14 40.95 -26.06 -14.18
C ALA A 14 39.95 -26.10 -13.00
N THR A 15 40.03 -27.15 -12.17
CA THR A 15 39.12 -27.36 -11.01
C THR A 15 39.03 -26.16 -10.08
N ASN A 16 40.12 -25.40 -9.91
CA ASN A 16 40.15 -24.17 -9.12
C ASN A 16 39.20 -23.09 -9.67
N ASN A 17 39.08 -22.96 -11.00
CA ASN A 17 38.15 -22.02 -11.63
C ASN A 17 36.69 -22.46 -11.43
N ILE A 18 36.43 -23.77 -11.40
CA ILE A 18 35.09 -24.31 -11.11
C ILE A 18 34.69 -23.99 -9.66
N ILE A 19 35.59 -24.18 -8.70
CA ILE A 19 35.34 -23.84 -7.29
C ILE A 19 35.09 -22.34 -7.12
N LEU A 20 35.91 -21.50 -7.76
CA LEU A 20 35.72 -20.05 -7.75
C LEU A 20 34.38 -19.64 -8.38
N ALA A 21 34.01 -20.24 -9.51
CA ALA A 21 32.72 -20.01 -10.16
C ALA A 21 31.53 -20.44 -9.28
N ALA A 22 31.64 -21.59 -8.61
CA ALA A 22 30.62 -22.07 -7.67
C ALA A 22 30.44 -21.11 -6.49
N PHE A 23 31.53 -20.62 -5.91
CA PHE A 23 31.48 -19.62 -4.83
C PHE A 23 30.88 -18.29 -5.31
N GLY A 24 31.25 -17.84 -6.51
CA GLY A 24 30.66 -16.66 -7.14
C GLY A 24 29.15 -16.82 -7.34
N PHE A 25 28.70 -17.97 -7.84
CA PHE A 25 27.29 -18.26 -8.05
C PHE A 25 26.51 -18.34 -6.73
N ALA A 26 27.05 -19.00 -5.71
CA ALA A 26 26.46 -19.05 -4.37
C ALA A 26 26.33 -17.65 -3.75
N THR A 27 27.34 -16.79 -3.96
CA THR A 27 27.31 -15.38 -3.51
C THR A 27 26.22 -14.60 -4.22
N VAL A 28 26.08 -14.74 -5.55
CA VAL A 28 25.03 -14.10 -6.34
C VAL A 28 23.64 -14.55 -5.91
N ILE A 29 23.42 -15.85 -5.68
CA ILE A 29 22.15 -16.37 -5.17
C ILE A 29 21.84 -15.82 -3.78
N SER A 30 22.83 -15.81 -2.89
CA SER A 30 22.66 -15.29 -1.52
C SER A 30 22.31 -13.81 -1.52
N LEU A 31 23.01 -13.02 -2.34
CA LEU A 31 22.71 -11.61 -2.54
C LEU A 31 21.31 -11.40 -3.13
N LYS A 32 20.91 -12.22 -4.12
CA LYS A 32 19.57 -12.16 -4.71
C LYS A 32 18.47 -12.57 -3.74
N ALA A 33 18.74 -13.55 -2.86
CA ALA A 33 17.81 -13.95 -1.81
C ALA A 33 17.64 -12.81 -0.79
N TRP A 34 18.74 -12.22 -0.34
CA TRP A 34 18.76 -11.09 0.58
C TRP A 34 18.07 -9.83 0.01
N ALA A 35 18.42 -9.45 -1.22
CA ALA A 35 17.82 -8.34 -1.96
C ALA A 35 16.32 -8.55 -2.26
N GLY A 36 15.86 -9.80 -2.22
CA GLY A 36 14.47 -10.16 -2.41
C GLY A 36 13.51 -9.66 -1.34
N GLY A 37 14.04 -9.31 -0.16
CA GLY A 37 13.21 -9.06 1.01
C GLY A 37 12.56 -10.35 1.53
N ARG A 38 11.71 -10.18 2.55
CA ARG A 38 11.00 -11.29 3.19
C ARG A 38 9.64 -11.52 2.53
N LYS A 39 9.17 -12.77 2.60
CA LYS A 39 7.84 -13.17 2.11
C LYS A 39 6.79 -13.00 3.20
N CYS A 40 5.55 -12.75 2.79
CA CYS A 40 4.40 -12.78 3.68
C CYS A 40 4.09 -14.24 4.01
N THR A 41 4.04 -14.57 5.29
CA THR A 41 3.62 -15.89 5.81
C THR A 41 2.14 -15.90 6.23
N TRP A 42 1.53 -14.72 6.35
CA TRP A 42 0.13 -14.59 6.72
C TRP A 42 -0.79 -14.87 5.55
N GLU A 43 -1.77 -15.73 5.78
CA GLU A 43 -2.89 -15.97 4.88
C GLU A 43 -4.17 -15.47 5.54
N ARG A 44 -4.96 -14.72 4.78
CA ARG A 44 -6.28 -14.25 5.19
C ARG A 44 -7.29 -14.86 4.25
N ASP A 45 -8.38 -15.38 4.81
CA ASP A 45 -9.50 -15.83 4.00
C ASP A 45 -10.11 -14.65 3.24
N TRP A 46 -10.17 -14.74 1.92
CA TRP A 46 -10.69 -13.71 1.02
C TRP A 46 -12.02 -14.11 0.37
N ALA A 47 -12.59 -15.27 0.73
CA ALA A 47 -13.86 -15.73 0.19
C ALA A 47 -14.97 -14.69 0.41
N GLY A 48 -15.63 -14.29 -0.68
CA GLY A 48 -16.73 -13.31 -0.67
C GLY A 48 -16.34 -11.90 -0.22
N LYS A 49 -15.04 -11.58 -0.17
CA LYS A 49 -14.51 -10.24 0.11
C LYS A 49 -14.20 -9.50 -1.18
N MET A 50 -14.27 -8.17 -1.15
CA MET A 50 -13.94 -7.34 -2.31
C MET A 50 -12.72 -6.46 -2.04
N ILE A 51 -11.81 -6.42 -3.02
CA ILE A 51 -10.63 -5.55 -3.03
C ILE A 51 -10.75 -4.56 -4.18
N LEU A 52 -10.70 -3.27 -3.84
CA LEU A 52 -10.61 -2.17 -4.79
C LEU A 52 -9.14 -1.85 -5.05
N ILE A 53 -8.67 -1.95 -6.29
CA ILE A 53 -7.27 -1.64 -6.65
C ILE A 53 -7.26 -0.44 -7.59
N VAL A 54 -6.84 0.71 -7.08
CA VAL A 54 -6.77 1.97 -7.84
C VAL A 54 -5.31 2.24 -8.16
N ALA A 55 -4.88 1.87 -9.37
CA ALA A 55 -3.47 1.92 -9.73
C ALA A 55 -3.23 1.87 -11.25
N PRO A 56 -2.15 2.49 -11.76
CA PRO A 56 -1.68 2.25 -13.12
C PRO A 56 -1.27 0.78 -13.32
N PRO A 57 -1.31 0.25 -14.57
CA PRO A 57 -0.95 -1.12 -14.87
C PRO A 57 0.58 -1.30 -14.87
N THR A 58 1.18 -1.24 -13.69
CA THR A 58 2.62 -1.50 -13.51
C THR A 58 2.87 -3.00 -13.32
N PRO A 59 4.09 -3.49 -13.61
CA PRO A 59 4.43 -4.90 -13.38
C PRO A 59 4.14 -5.37 -11.95
N SER A 60 4.34 -4.51 -10.95
CA SER A 60 4.03 -4.81 -9.55
C SER A 60 2.51 -4.97 -9.31
N ILE A 61 1.68 -4.11 -9.90
CA ILE A 61 0.22 -4.20 -9.77
C ILE A 61 -0.34 -5.40 -10.53
N LEU A 62 0.17 -5.68 -11.73
CA LEU A 62 -0.23 -6.87 -12.49
C LEU A 62 0.15 -8.16 -11.74
N ALA A 63 1.34 -8.19 -11.12
CA ALA A 63 1.74 -9.32 -10.27
C ALA A 63 0.85 -9.44 -9.01
N LEU A 64 0.38 -8.33 -8.44
CA LEU A 64 -0.57 -8.35 -7.33
C LEU A 64 -1.92 -8.93 -7.76
N LEU A 65 -2.46 -8.49 -8.90
CA LEU A 65 -3.70 -9.02 -9.46
C LEU A 65 -3.59 -10.52 -9.69
N ASP A 66 -2.53 -10.94 -10.37
CA ASP A 66 -2.25 -12.34 -10.65
C ASP A 66 -2.16 -13.17 -9.36
N HIS A 67 -1.40 -12.71 -8.38
CA HIS A 67 -1.27 -13.42 -7.09
C HIS A 67 -2.60 -13.52 -6.33
N LEU A 68 -3.41 -12.45 -6.30
CA LEU A 68 -4.70 -12.46 -5.61
C LEU A 68 -5.70 -13.42 -6.27
N LEU A 69 -5.67 -13.53 -7.59
CA LEU A 69 -6.56 -14.42 -8.35
C LEU A 69 -6.19 -15.90 -8.22
N HIS A 70 -4.91 -16.19 -7.94
CA HIS A 70 -4.40 -17.55 -7.71
C HIS A 70 -4.49 -18.02 -6.26
N LEU A 71 -5.01 -17.19 -5.34
CA LEU A 71 -5.27 -17.64 -3.97
C LEU A 71 -6.31 -18.78 -3.96
N PRO A 72 -6.23 -19.71 -2.99
CA PRO A 72 -7.20 -20.80 -2.87
C PRO A 72 -8.64 -20.27 -2.69
N SER A 73 -8.79 -19.18 -1.95
CA SER A 73 -10.02 -18.41 -1.79
C SER A 73 -9.85 -17.02 -2.44
N PRO A 74 -10.08 -16.85 -3.75
CA PRO A 74 -9.81 -15.57 -4.40
C PRO A 74 -10.86 -14.50 -4.01
N PRO A 75 -10.45 -13.24 -3.77
CA PRO A 75 -11.37 -12.13 -3.59
C PRO A 75 -12.04 -11.73 -4.92
N GLN A 76 -13.14 -10.96 -4.81
CA GLN A 76 -13.64 -10.16 -5.92
C GLN A 76 -12.75 -8.93 -6.09
N ILE A 77 -12.17 -8.75 -7.27
CA ILE A 77 -11.28 -7.63 -7.54
C ILE A 77 -11.96 -6.63 -8.47
N LEU A 78 -12.05 -5.37 -8.03
CA LEU A 78 -12.37 -4.24 -8.90
C LEU A 78 -11.09 -3.44 -9.16
N TYR A 79 -10.55 -3.58 -10.36
CA TYR A 79 -9.39 -2.86 -10.82
C TYR A 79 -9.78 -1.54 -11.51
N LEU A 80 -9.20 -0.43 -11.04
CA LEU A 80 -9.49 0.92 -11.48
C LEU A 80 -8.21 1.59 -12.01
N PRO A 81 -7.86 1.37 -13.30
CA PRO A 81 -6.73 2.05 -13.92
C PRO A 81 -7.01 3.53 -14.20
N PRO A 82 -5.98 4.40 -14.23
CA PRO A 82 -6.09 5.85 -14.45
C PRO A 82 -6.31 6.21 -15.93
N TYR A 83 -7.15 5.46 -16.64
CA TYR A 83 -7.50 5.69 -18.04
C TYR A 83 -8.98 6.04 -18.17
N ALA A 84 -9.30 6.90 -19.12
CA ALA A 84 -10.68 7.10 -19.54
C ALA A 84 -11.21 5.85 -20.25
N SER A 85 -12.51 5.61 -20.18
CA SER A 85 -13.16 4.60 -21.02
C SER A 85 -13.26 5.12 -22.47
N PRO A 86 -13.02 4.29 -23.51
CA PRO A 86 -12.72 2.86 -23.46
C PRO A 86 -11.28 2.55 -23.02
N LEU A 87 -11.10 1.41 -22.36
CA LEU A 87 -9.79 0.95 -21.88
C LEU A 87 -8.85 0.57 -23.04
N PRO A 88 -7.52 0.75 -22.88
CA PRO A 88 -6.54 0.35 -23.90
C PRO A 88 -6.60 -1.15 -24.23
N ALA A 89 -6.52 -1.50 -25.52
CA ALA A 89 -6.58 -2.89 -25.98
C ALA A 89 -5.44 -3.77 -25.41
N GLU A 90 -4.25 -3.21 -25.24
CA GLU A 90 -3.10 -3.89 -24.62
C GLU A 90 -3.41 -4.30 -23.18
N LEU A 91 -4.02 -3.42 -22.40
CA LEU A 91 -4.42 -3.71 -21.02
C LEU A 91 -5.48 -4.81 -20.99
N LEU A 92 -6.49 -4.73 -21.85
CA LEU A 92 -7.52 -5.77 -21.93
C LEU A 92 -6.93 -7.14 -22.32
N THR A 93 -5.95 -7.15 -23.23
CA THR A 93 -5.23 -8.37 -23.61
C THR A 93 -4.50 -8.96 -22.42
N ILE A 94 -3.75 -8.14 -21.67
CA ILE A 94 -3.04 -8.59 -20.47
C ILE A 94 -4.02 -9.14 -19.43
N LEU A 95 -5.09 -8.41 -19.11
CA LEU A 95 -6.09 -8.87 -18.14
C LEU A 95 -6.78 -10.16 -18.59
N HIS A 96 -7.01 -10.32 -19.89
CA HIS A 96 -7.53 -11.57 -20.45
C HIS A 96 -6.53 -12.72 -20.29
N THR A 97 -5.24 -12.50 -20.55
CA THR A 97 -4.21 -13.53 -20.34
C THR A 97 -4.08 -13.95 -18.88
N ILE A 98 -4.14 -13.00 -17.93
CA ILE A 98 -4.17 -13.32 -16.50
C ILE A 98 -5.39 -14.19 -16.21
N ARG A 99 -6.57 -13.82 -16.73
CA ARG A 99 -7.81 -14.57 -16.52
C ARG A 99 -7.76 -16.00 -17.06
N LEU A 100 -7.10 -16.21 -18.20
CA LEU A 100 -6.92 -17.56 -18.78
C LEU A 100 -6.02 -18.45 -17.93
N GLY A 101 -5.11 -17.87 -17.13
CA GLY A 101 -4.24 -18.62 -16.22
C GLY A 101 -4.95 -19.12 -14.95
N ILE A 102 -6.14 -18.59 -14.64
CA ILE A 102 -6.83 -18.86 -13.39
C ILE A 102 -7.48 -20.25 -13.41
N THR A 103 -7.21 -21.03 -12.37
CA THR A 103 -7.83 -22.35 -12.15
C THR A 103 -9.13 -22.30 -11.36
N SER A 104 -9.30 -21.29 -10.50
CA SER A 104 -10.48 -21.14 -9.63
C SER A 104 -11.66 -20.46 -10.34
N PRO A 105 -12.85 -21.10 -10.40
CA PRO A 105 -14.03 -20.51 -11.04
C PRO A 105 -14.64 -19.35 -10.23
N LEU A 106 -14.27 -19.22 -8.95
CA LEU A 106 -14.78 -18.17 -8.07
C LEU A 106 -14.03 -16.84 -8.23
N ALA A 107 -12.88 -16.84 -8.91
CA ALA A 107 -12.10 -15.64 -9.12
C ALA A 107 -12.83 -14.67 -10.04
N GLN A 108 -13.07 -13.45 -9.54
CA GLN A 108 -13.76 -12.40 -10.28
C GLN A 108 -12.84 -11.19 -10.42
N LEU A 109 -12.55 -10.82 -11.67
CA LEU A 109 -11.77 -9.64 -12.02
C LEU A 109 -12.63 -8.71 -12.87
N HIS A 110 -12.99 -7.56 -12.30
CA HIS A 110 -13.67 -6.46 -12.99
C HIS A 110 -12.70 -5.32 -13.22
N CYS A 111 -12.81 -4.64 -14.37
CA CYS A 111 -11.97 -3.52 -14.71
C CYS A 111 -12.83 -2.36 -15.23
N GLU A 112 -12.72 -1.18 -14.59
CA GLU A 112 -13.41 0.04 -15.00
C GLU A 112 -12.41 1.21 -15.01
N GLY A 113 -12.40 2.00 -16.08
CA GLY A 113 -11.51 3.17 -16.16
C GLY A 113 -11.90 4.25 -15.15
N LEU A 114 -10.93 4.72 -14.37
CA LEU A 114 -11.09 5.82 -13.43
C LEU A 114 -10.02 6.89 -13.70
N PRO A 115 -10.23 7.80 -14.67
CA PRO A 115 -9.26 8.85 -14.94
C PRO A 115 -9.12 9.78 -13.73
N PRO A 116 -7.95 10.41 -13.52
CA PRO A 116 -7.67 11.25 -12.36
C PRO A 116 -8.32 12.64 -12.48
N THR A 117 -9.64 12.68 -12.56
CA THR A 117 -10.46 13.90 -12.64
C THR A 117 -11.58 13.87 -11.59
N PRO A 118 -11.98 15.03 -11.04
CA PRO A 118 -13.06 15.09 -10.06
C PRO A 118 -14.40 14.60 -10.62
N SER A 119 -14.71 14.91 -11.89
CA SER A 119 -15.92 14.43 -12.54
C SER A 119 -15.98 12.90 -12.58
N ALA A 120 -14.87 12.23 -12.90
CA ALA A 120 -14.82 10.77 -12.95
C ALA A 120 -14.96 10.13 -11.57
N VAL A 121 -14.36 10.72 -10.54
CA VAL A 121 -14.55 10.24 -9.15
C VAL A 121 -16.01 10.39 -8.72
N ARG A 122 -16.66 11.52 -9.06
CA ARG A 122 -18.09 11.74 -8.80
C ARG A 122 -19.00 10.78 -9.56
N GLU A 123 -18.74 10.55 -10.84
CA GLU A 123 -19.48 9.58 -11.64
C GLU A 123 -19.30 8.17 -11.10
N PHE A 124 -18.07 7.78 -10.75
CA PHE A 124 -17.77 6.49 -10.15
C PHE A 124 -18.50 6.31 -8.80
N THR A 125 -18.41 7.30 -7.91
CA THR A 125 -19.11 7.25 -6.61
C THR A 125 -20.63 7.28 -6.75
N ALA A 126 -21.17 8.00 -7.73
CA ALA A 126 -22.60 7.97 -8.06
C ALA A 126 -23.03 6.59 -8.57
N LYS A 127 -22.26 5.97 -9.48
CA LYS A 127 -22.49 4.59 -9.93
C LYS A 127 -22.37 3.58 -8.80
N TRP A 128 -21.40 3.79 -7.90
CA TRP A 128 -21.21 2.98 -6.71
C TRP A 128 -22.45 3.01 -5.82
N ALA A 129 -23.02 4.20 -5.61
CA ALA A 129 -24.24 4.42 -4.83
C ALA A 129 -25.52 3.92 -5.53
N ALA A 130 -25.61 4.01 -6.85
CA ALA A 130 -26.83 3.74 -7.64
C ALA A 130 -27.15 2.25 -7.83
N THR A 131 -26.33 1.33 -7.32
CA THR A 131 -26.51 -0.10 -7.56
C THR A 131 -27.86 -0.60 -7.00
N PRO A 132 -28.68 -1.36 -7.77
CA PRO A 132 -30.04 -1.72 -7.34
C PRO A 132 -30.05 -2.52 -6.03
N GLN A 133 -30.87 -2.05 -5.08
CA GLN A 133 -31.25 -2.77 -3.87
C GLN A 133 -31.82 -4.15 -4.29
N GLY A 134 -31.11 -5.24 -3.98
CA GLY A 134 -31.49 -6.60 -4.39
C GLY A 134 -30.34 -7.45 -4.94
N THR A 135 -29.28 -6.84 -5.47
CA THR A 135 -28.02 -7.55 -5.86
C THR A 135 -26.92 -7.44 -4.80
N THR A 136 -27.13 -6.54 -3.84
CA THR A 136 -26.24 -6.30 -2.70
C THR A 136 -27.07 -6.50 -1.43
N GLY A 137 -26.51 -7.14 -0.40
CA GLY A 137 -27.19 -7.29 0.89
C GLY A 137 -27.48 -5.95 1.56
N GLU A 138 -28.11 -5.95 2.74
CA GLU A 138 -28.53 -4.73 3.47
C GLU A 138 -27.42 -3.69 3.68
N GLY A 139 -26.14 -4.08 3.60
CA GLY A 139 -24.97 -3.20 3.72
C GLY A 139 -24.44 -2.58 2.41
N GLY A 140 -25.11 -2.75 1.27
CA GLY A 140 -24.63 -2.26 -0.04
C GLY A 140 -23.43 -3.04 -0.61
N ARG A 141 -22.70 -2.45 -1.57
CA ARG A 141 -21.48 -3.08 -2.12
C ARG A 141 -20.42 -3.20 -1.02
N ARG A 142 -20.05 -4.45 -0.73
CA ARG A 142 -19.02 -4.79 0.27
C ARG A 142 -17.64 -4.35 -0.24
N VAL A 143 -16.86 -3.67 0.59
CA VAL A 143 -15.43 -3.38 0.37
C VAL A 143 -14.67 -3.79 1.63
N ASP A 144 -13.69 -4.68 1.50
CA ASP A 144 -12.85 -5.12 2.62
C ASP A 144 -11.44 -4.51 2.53
N ALA A 145 -11.00 -4.09 1.34
CA ALA A 145 -9.75 -3.38 1.17
C ALA A 145 -9.76 -2.42 -0.04
N ILE A 146 -9.01 -1.34 0.08
CA ILE A 146 -8.71 -0.37 -0.98
C ILE A 146 -7.19 -0.24 -1.09
N VAL A 147 -6.62 -0.52 -2.25
CA VAL A 147 -5.18 -0.37 -2.55
C VAL A 147 -4.99 0.81 -3.48
N LEU A 148 -4.35 1.86 -2.99
CA LEU A 148 -3.99 3.06 -3.73
C LEU A 148 -2.56 2.87 -4.25
N GLY A 149 -2.46 2.33 -5.46
CA GLY A 149 -1.23 1.78 -6.02
C GLY A 149 -0.38 2.74 -6.85
N ALA A 150 -0.67 4.05 -6.81
CA ALA A 150 0.02 5.07 -7.58
C ALA A 150 0.81 6.04 -6.67
N GLY A 151 1.84 6.69 -7.22
CA GLY A 151 2.57 7.79 -6.56
C GLY A 151 3.81 7.35 -5.77
N TRP A 152 4.14 6.06 -5.82
CA TRP A 152 5.39 5.51 -5.28
C TRP A 152 6.47 5.37 -6.36
N GLU A 153 6.08 5.44 -7.64
CA GLU A 153 6.98 5.39 -8.77
C GLU A 153 7.84 6.66 -8.85
N VAL A 154 9.11 6.50 -9.23
CA VAL A 154 9.97 7.65 -9.51
C VAL A 154 9.70 8.09 -10.94
N GLU A 155 9.03 9.23 -11.08
CA GLU A 155 8.73 9.79 -12.40
C GLU A 155 9.96 10.51 -12.96
N SER A 156 10.21 10.33 -14.25
CA SER A 156 11.21 11.08 -14.99
C SER A 156 10.88 12.58 -14.95
N SER A 157 11.90 13.42 -14.78
CA SER A 157 11.80 14.89 -14.78
C SER A 157 11.21 15.45 -16.08
N LEU A 158 11.26 14.69 -17.18
CA LEU A 158 10.66 15.07 -18.46
C LEU A 158 9.14 14.89 -18.53
N LYS A 159 8.54 14.11 -17.61
CA LYS A 159 7.07 14.04 -17.53
C LYS A 159 6.58 15.39 -17.02
N LYS A 160 6.18 16.25 -17.95
CA LYS A 160 5.50 17.49 -17.60
C LYS A 160 4.25 17.12 -16.80
N PRO A 161 3.99 17.78 -15.65
CA PRO A 161 2.70 17.65 -15.01
C PRO A 161 1.64 18.00 -16.06
N VAL A 162 0.63 17.14 -16.20
CA VAL A 162 -0.48 17.43 -17.12
C VAL A 162 -1.09 18.75 -16.65
N GLU A 163 -1.00 19.79 -17.48
CA GLU A 163 -1.51 21.11 -17.12
C GLU A 163 -3.01 21.01 -16.80
N GLY A 164 -3.39 21.43 -15.58
CA GLY A 164 -4.76 21.29 -15.08
C GLY A 164 -5.16 19.88 -14.60
N GLY A 165 -4.26 18.90 -14.66
CA GLY A 165 -4.46 17.56 -14.11
C GLY A 165 -4.28 17.54 -12.58
N TRP A 166 -5.10 16.76 -11.89
CA TRP A 166 -4.93 16.53 -10.46
C TRP A 166 -3.66 15.75 -10.17
N THR A 167 -3.01 16.09 -9.06
CA THR A 167 -1.92 15.27 -8.55
C THR A 167 -2.47 13.93 -8.04
N THR A 168 -1.62 12.89 -8.02
CA THR A 168 -1.99 11.57 -7.49
C THR A 168 -2.53 11.67 -6.06
N HIS A 169 -1.96 12.55 -5.23
CA HIS A 169 -2.43 12.78 -3.86
C HIS A 169 -3.83 13.41 -3.81
N GLN A 170 -4.08 14.42 -4.63
CA GLN A 170 -5.40 15.06 -4.73
C GLN A 170 -6.46 14.05 -5.18
N PHE A 171 -6.13 13.23 -6.19
CA PHE A 171 -7.00 12.18 -6.68
C PHE A 171 -7.30 11.11 -5.63
N HIS A 172 -6.28 10.55 -4.98
CA HIS A 172 -6.46 9.56 -3.91
C HIS A 172 -7.29 10.13 -2.75
N PHE A 173 -6.97 11.34 -2.31
CA PHE A 173 -7.70 12.01 -1.24
C PHE A 173 -9.18 12.19 -1.59
N HIS A 174 -9.48 12.71 -2.79
CA HIS A 174 -10.86 12.91 -3.21
C HIS A 174 -11.63 11.60 -3.36
N LEU A 175 -10.98 10.54 -3.88
CA LEU A 175 -11.60 9.24 -4.02
C LEU A 175 -11.98 8.65 -2.66
N ILE A 176 -11.04 8.62 -1.71
CA ILE A 176 -11.28 8.06 -0.37
C ILE A 176 -12.36 8.85 0.36
N THR A 177 -12.27 10.19 0.34
CA THR A 177 -13.25 11.06 1.01
C THR A 177 -14.64 10.95 0.39
N SER A 178 -14.74 10.75 -0.93
CA SER A 178 -16.03 10.52 -1.61
C SER A 178 -16.63 9.13 -1.32
N LEU A 179 -15.79 8.12 -1.06
CA LEU A 179 -16.23 6.78 -0.67
C LEU A 179 -16.53 6.65 0.83
N LEU A 180 -15.99 7.55 1.67
CA LEU A 180 -16.09 7.50 3.13
C LEU A 180 -17.52 7.33 3.66
N PRO A 181 -18.56 8.01 3.13
CA PRO A 181 -19.95 7.80 3.59
C PRO A 181 -20.44 6.36 3.43
N HIS A 182 -19.89 5.61 2.46
CA HIS A 182 -20.22 4.20 2.23
C HIS A 182 -19.41 3.29 3.15
N LEU A 183 -18.13 3.63 3.39
CA LEU A 183 -17.26 2.86 4.29
C LEU A 183 -17.71 2.93 5.74
N LEU A 184 -18.26 4.07 6.18
CA LEU A 184 -18.75 4.25 7.56
C LEU A 184 -20.07 3.53 7.86
N ARG A 185 -20.81 3.07 6.84
CA ARG A 185 -22.05 2.27 7.03
C ARG A 185 -21.76 0.79 7.29
N VAL A 186 -20.51 0.37 7.11
CA VAL A 186 -20.11 -1.02 7.28
C VAL A 186 -20.11 -1.38 8.77
N PRO A 187 -20.59 -2.56 9.18
CA PRO A 187 -20.62 -2.97 10.58
C PRO A 187 -19.23 -2.95 11.24
N ALA A 188 -19.20 -2.64 12.54
CA ALA A 188 -17.99 -2.46 13.34
C ALA A 188 -17.05 -3.67 13.34
N GLU A 189 -17.61 -4.88 13.25
CA GLU A 189 -16.85 -6.14 13.22
C GLU A 189 -15.98 -6.29 11.97
N ARG A 190 -16.28 -5.53 10.90
CA ARG A 190 -15.55 -5.62 9.64
C ARG A 190 -14.38 -4.65 9.61
N ASN A 191 -13.18 -5.22 9.57
CA ASN A 191 -11.94 -4.47 9.39
C ASN A 191 -11.71 -4.16 7.90
N ILE A 192 -11.79 -2.88 7.52
CA ILE A 192 -11.50 -2.40 6.15
C ILE A 192 -10.11 -1.79 6.12
N ARG A 193 -9.31 -2.16 5.13
CA ARG A 193 -7.92 -1.67 4.99
C ARG A 193 -7.77 -0.73 3.80
N ILE A 194 -7.37 0.50 4.05
CA ILE A 194 -6.98 1.49 3.05
C ILE A 194 -5.46 1.51 3.00
N ILE A 195 -4.89 0.94 1.94
CA ILE A 195 -3.45 0.78 1.77
C ILE A 195 -2.96 1.81 0.78
N SER A 196 -2.02 2.66 1.20
CA SER A 196 -1.34 3.61 0.30
C SER A 196 0.09 3.18 0.05
N LEU A 197 0.48 3.06 -1.21
CA LEU A 197 1.85 2.72 -1.58
C LEU A 197 2.75 3.95 -1.51
N VAL A 198 3.94 3.76 -0.93
CA VAL A 198 4.93 4.81 -0.64
C VAL A 198 6.26 4.42 -1.27
N SER A 199 6.95 5.39 -1.90
CA SER A 199 8.24 5.14 -2.54
C SER A 199 9.32 4.82 -1.50
N PRO A 200 10.28 3.92 -1.78
CA PRO A 200 11.43 3.71 -0.89
C PRO A 200 12.33 4.94 -0.78
N THR A 201 12.15 5.95 -1.63
CA THR A 201 12.96 7.18 -1.66
C THR A 201 12.56 8.21 -0.59
N TRP A 202 11.53 7.93 0.22
CA TRP A 202 11.05 8.84 1.28
C TRP A 202 12.17 9.32 2.22
N SER A 203 13.13 8.44 2.54
CA SER A 203 14.24 8.77 3.43
C SER A 203 15.20 9.82 2.85
N ALA A 204 15.35 9.87 1.52
CA ALA A 204 16.19 10.86 0.86
C ALA A 204 15.63 12.29 0.97
N ALA A 205 14.34 12.43 1.28
CA ALA A 205 13.66 13.70 1.43
C ALA A 205 13.58 14.20 2.88
N LEU A 206 14.02 13.41 3.87
CA LEU A 206 14.03 13.83 5.28
C LEU A 206 14.81 15.14 5.55
N PRO A 207 15.99 15.38 4.94
CA PRO A 207 16.71 16.64 5.16
C PRO A 207 15.91 17.88 4.75
N ALA A 208 15.04 17.75 3.75
CA ALA A 208 14.21 18.86 3.29
C ALA A 208 13.14 19.26 4.33
N LEU A 209 12.64 18.31 5.12
CA LEU A 209 11.74 18.61 6.25
C LEU A 209 12.47 19.37 7.38
N ASN A 210 13.78 19.16 7.52
CA ASN A 210 14.61 19.85 8.52
C ASN A 210 15.12 21.21 8.04
N GLY A 211 14.59 21.76 6.93
CA GLY A 211 15.01 23.04 6.37
C GLY A 211 16.35 23.01 5.63
N GLN A 212 16.97 21.84 5.44
CA GLN A 212 18.21 21.67 4.67
C GLN A 212 17.87 21.39 3.21
N ALA A 213 17.38 22.42 2.50
CA ALA A 213 17.00 22.29 1.10
C ALA A 213 18.23 22.15 0.19
N LYS A 214 18.44 20.96 -0.39
CA LYS A 214 19.28 20.77 -1.59
C LYS A 214 18.43 20.74 -2.85
N VAL A 215 19.01 21.15 -3.98
CA VAL A 215 18.43 21.12 -5.33
C VAL A 215 17.81 19.73 -5.59
N GLY A 216 16.50 19.71 -5.84
CA GLY A 216 15.68 18.50 -5.79
C GLY A 216 15.93 17.55 -6.96
N SER A 217 16.66 16.46 -6.71
CA SER A 217 16.67 15.30 -7.61
C SER A 217 15.26 14.71 -7.74
N THR A 218 14.97 14.01 -8.84
CA THR A 218 13.71 13.27 -9.05
C THR A 218 13.40 12.30 -7.90
N VAL A 219 14.45 11.67 -7.36
CA VAL A 219 14.40 10.81 -6.17
C VAL A 219 13.93 11.58 -4.93
N GLN A 220 14.47 12.78 -4.68
CA GLN A 220 14.10 13.63 -3.55
C GLN A 220 12.68 14.20 -3.70
N LEU A 221 12.27 14.60 -4.90
CA LEU A 221 10.90 15.05 -5.18
C LEU A 221 9.87 13.93 -4.95
N THR A 222 10.17 12.72 -5.43
CA THR A 222 9.34 11.53 -5.17
C THR A 222 9.32 11.17 -3.67
N GLY A 223 10.46 11.37 -3.00
CA GLY A 223 10.58 11.19 -1.57
C GLY A 223 9.68 12.16 -0.79
N LEU A 224 9.63 13.44 -1.18
CA LEU A 224 8.75 14.45 -0.57
C LEU A 224 7.27 14.08 -0.73
N ARG A 225 6.86 13.67 -1.94
CA ARG A 225 5.50 13.15 -2.21
C ARG A 225 5.14 11.97 -1.31
N SER A 226 6.10 11.08 -1.11
CA SER A 226 5.96 9.91 -0.23
C SER A 226 5.83 10.29 1.25
N LEU A 227 6.62 11.26 1.73
CA LEU A 227 6.50 11.80 3.09
C LEU A 227 5.12 12.44 3.32
N ASN A 228 4.65 13.26 2.37
CA ASN A 228 3.32 13.87 2.44
C ASN A 228 2.22 12.82 2.51
N THR A 229 2.35 11.73 1.74
CA THR A 229 1.39 10.61 1.79
C THR A 229 1.36 9.96 3.16
N MET A 230 2.51 9.70 3.77
CA MET A 230 2.59 9.12 5.11
C MET A 230 1.96 10.03 6.16
N LEU A 231 2.24 11.34 6.11
CA LEU A 231 1.65 12.34 7.00
C LEU A 231 0.12 12.42 6.85
N VAL A 232 -0.36 12.49 5.60
CA VAL A 232 -1.80 12.54 5.28
C VAL A 232 -2.49 11.27 5.76
N MET A 233 -1.95 10.07 5.49
CA MET A 233 -2.56 8.81 5.92
C MET A 233 -2.60 8.67 7.45
N ARG A 234 -1.56 9.17 8.14
CA ARG A 234 -1.54 9.21 9.61
C ARG A 234 -2.61 10.15 10.18
N HIS A 235 -2.72 11.36 9.63
CA HIS A 235 -3.79 12.28 10.06
C HIS A 235 -5.18 11.73 9.70
N PHE A 236 -5.30 11.12 8.53
CA PHE A 236 -6.53 10.49 8.09
C PHE A 236 -6.97 9.36 9.03
N GLN A 237 -6.05 8.53 9.56
CA GLN A 237 -6.40 7.57 10.61
C GLN A 237 -7.00 8.25 11.86
N LEU A 238 -6.44 9.39 12.28
CA LEU A 238 -6.99 10.14 13.41
C LEU A 238 -8.42 10.63 13.11
N VAL A 239 -8.68 11.09 11.89
CA VAL A 239 -10.03 11.46 11.44
C VAL A 239 -10.98 10.26 11.43
N LEU A 240 -10.53 9.09 10.98
CA LEU A 240 -11.34 7.88 11.02
C LEU A 240 -11.71 7.47 12.44
N ASP A 241 -10.75 7.54 13.36
CA ASP A 241 -10.99 7.21 14.77
C ASP A 241 -11.92 8.21 15.45
N THR A 242 -11.82 9.51 15.15
CA THR A 242 -12.73 10.51 15.70
C THR A 242 -14.15 10.31 15.15
N LEU A 243 -14.29 10.01 13.86
CA LEU A 243 -15.59 9.70 13.26
C LEU A 243 -16.21 8.43 13.87
N ALA A 244 -15.42 7.38 14.07
CA ALA A 244 -15.86 6.17 14.76
C ALA A 244 -16.32 6.47 16.18
N SER A 245 -15.53 7.22 16.96
CA SER A 245 -15.92 7.60 18.33
C SER A 245 -17.25 8.37 18.36
N ALA A 246 -17.52 9.25 17.40
CA ALA A 246 -18.76 10.00 17.30
C ALA A 246 -19.99 9.14 16.93
N VAL A 247 -19.79 8.09 16.12
CA VAL A 247 -20.85 7.16 15.73
C VAL A 247 -21.15 6.18 16.86
N TYR A 248 -20.12 5.56 17.44
CA TYR A 248 -20.29 4.52 18.46
C TYR A 248 -20.67 5.08 19.84
N ALA A 249 -20.25 6.30 20.18
CA ALA A 249 -20.69 6.96 21.42
C ALA A 249 -22.21 7.14 21.50
N LYS A 250 -22.90 7.28 20.36
CA LYS A 250 -24.37 7.39 20.30
C LYS A 250 -25.08 6.05 20.51
N SER A 251 -24.38 4.93 20.33
CA SER A 251 -24.95 3.58 20.34
C SER A 251 -24.78 2.83 21.66
N ARG A 252 -24.09 3.40 22.67
CA ARG A 252 -24.02 2.78 23.98
C ARG A 252 -25.39 2.93 24.68
N PRO A 253 -26.09 1.83 25.02
CA PRO A 253 -27.19 1.90 25.97
C PRO A 253 -26.62 2.36 27.31
N THR A 254 -27.29 3.31 27.94
CA THR A 254 -26.97 3.87 29.26
C THR A 254 -27.28 2.85 30.35
N ASP A 255 -26.56 1.73 30.38
CA ASP A 255 -26.71 0.72 31.41
C ASP A 255 -25.61 0.92 32.46
N VAL A 256 -25.91 1.76 33.45
CA VAL A 256 -25.72 1.60 34.91
C VAL A 256 -25.93 2.99 35.55
N PRO A 257 -26.96 3.20 36.38
CA PRO A 257 -27.09 4.41 37.19
C PRO A 257 -26.15 4.28 38.39
N THR A 258 -24.90 4.72 38.24
CA THR A 258 -24.01 4.98 39.39
C THR A 258 -23.87 6.49 39.47
N GLY A 259 -24.41 7.07 40.55
CA GLY A 259 -24.66 8.50 40.68
C GLY A 259 -23.40 9.36 40.72
N GLU A 260 -23.01 9.87 39.56
CA GLU A 260 -22.09 11.00 39.38
C GLU A 260 -22.59 11.86 38.20
N ASP A 261 -23.73 12.53 38.41
CA ASP A 261 -24.47 13.28 37.37
C ASP A 261 -23.84 14.65 36.98
N GLU A 262 -22.60 14.95 37.38
CA GLU A 262 -21.93 16.21 36.99
C GLU A 262 -20.82 16.05 35.94
N GLU A 263 -20.23 14.87 35.74
CA GLU A 263 -19.12 14.72 34.77
C GLU A 263 -19.56 14.39 33.33
N VAL A 264 -20.83 14.10 33.10
CA VAL A 264 -21.33 13.66 31.78
C VAL A 264 -21.39 14.80 30.76
N LYS A 265 -21.39 16.08 31.19
CA LYS A 265 -21.45 17.23 30.27
C LYS A 265 -20.12 17.60 29.61
N ASP A 266 -18.97 17.18 30.16
CA ASP A 266 -17.65 17.49 29.58
C ASP A 266 -17.03 16.36 28.73
N ARG A 267 -17.63 15.16 28.75
CA ARG A 267 -17.22 14.04 27.87
C ARG A 267 -17.53 14.26 26.38
N GLY A 268 -18.31 15.30 26.04
CA GLY A 268 -18.62 15.64 24.65
C GLY A 268 -17.44 16.21 23.84
N LYS A 269 -16.33 16.60 24.50
CA LYS A 269 -15.17 17.22 23.81
C LYS A 269 -13.88 16.40 23.86
N LYS A 270 -13.74 15.43 24.77
CA LYS A 270 -12.51 14.63 24.89
C LYS A 270 -12.71 13.27 24.23
N ARG A 271 -11.85 12.97 23.25
CA ARG A 271 -11.85 11.70 22.51
C ARG A 271 -11.70 10.51 23.46
N ASP A 272 -12.57 9.51 23.33
CA ASP A 272 -12.36 8.18 23.91
C ASP A 272 -11.18 7.52 23.17
N GLU A 273 -9.97 7.53 23.76
CA GLU A 273 -8.77 6.90 23.18
C GLU A 273 -8.89 5.38 23.05
N THR A 274 -9.83 4.78 23.79
CA THR A 274 -10.11 3.34 23.79
C THR A 274 -10.86 2.90 22.53
N LEU A 275 -11.57 3.81 21.86
CA LEU A 275 -12.43 3.47 20.74
C LEU A 275 -11.72 3.73 19.41
N ARG A 276 -11.34 2.66 18.74
CA ARG A 276 -10.67 2.69 17.43
C ARG A 276 -11.66 2.43 16.31
N SER A 277 -11.40 3.04 15.15
CA SER A 277 -12.18 2.76 13.96
C SER A 277 -11.89 1.36 13.41
N ASN A 278 -12.89 0.75 12.80
CA ASN A 278 -12.76 -0.48 12.02
C ASN A 278 -12.09 -0.24 10.66
N LEU A 279 -11.91 1.03 10.30
CA LEU A 279 -11.23 1.49 9.10
C LEU A 279 -9.75 1.77 9.43
N MET A 280 -8.85 1.12 8.70
CA MET A 280 -7.42 1.27 8.93
C MET A 280 -6.74 1.86 7.71
N ALA A 281 -6.09 3.02 7.87
CA ALA A 281 -5.18 3.58 6.89
C ALA A 281 -3.76 3.05 7.14
N ILE A 282 -3.18 2.34 6.18
CA ILE A 282 -1.86 1.72 6.29
C ILE A 282 -1.00 2.24 5.14
N SER A 283 0.24 2.65 5.44
CA SER A 283 1.20 3.04 4.41
C SER A 283 2.18 1.90 4.16
N VAL A 284 2.36 1.48 2.91
CA VAL A 284 3.28 0.40 2.54
C VAL A 284 4.45 0.97 1.75
N VAL A 285 5.65 0.87 2.31
CA VAL A 285 6.89 1.23 1.63
C VAL A 285 7.23 0.12 0.65
N MET A 286 7.13 0.46 -0.64
CA MET A 286 7.52 -0.44 -1.71
C MET A 286 9.04 -0.58 -1.76
N PRO A 287 9.59 -1.76 -2.09
CA PRO A 287 11.02 -1.91 -2.28
C PRO A 287 11.48 -1.25 -3.60
N TRP A 288 12.80 -1.24 -3.82
CA TRP A 288 13.43 -0.67 -5.02
C TRP A 288 13.14 -1.52 -6.27
N ALA A 289 11.93 -1.37 -6.81
CA ALA A 289 11.50 -2.05 -8.02
C ALA A 289 12.20 -1.48 -9.27
N ARG A 290 12.57 -2.38 -10.19
CA ARG A 290 13.38 -2.04 -11.38
C ARG A 290 12.69 -1.02 -12.29
N SER A 291 11.47 -1.35 -12.71
CA SER A 291 10.71 -0.57 -13.69
C SER A 291 10.16 0.72 -13.10
N GLU A 292 9.74 0.69 -11.85
CA GLU A 292 8.96 1.76 -11.21
C GLU A 292 9.84 2.75 -10.45
N VAL A 293 10.95 2.30 -9.85
CA VAL A 293 11.81 3.17 -9.02
C VAL A 293 13.17 3.38 -9.69
N VAL A 294 13.89 2.29 -10.03
CA VAL A 294 15.28 2.39 -10.49
C VAL A 294 15.37 3.05 -11.86
N ARG A 295 14.52 2.66 -12.82
CA ARG A 295 14.48 3.27 -14.15
C ARG A 295 14.27 4.79 -14.08
N GLY A 296 13.36 5.22 -13.22
CA GLY A 296 13.07 6.63 -12.96
C GLY A 296 14.22 7.36 -12.27
N ALA A 297 14.84 6.73 -11.27
CA ALA A 297 15.97 7.30 -10.52
C ALA A 297 17.23 7.50 -11.39
N VAL A 298 17.48 6.60 -12.35
CA VAL A 298 18.56 6.76 -13.35
C VAL A 298 18.15 7.71 -14.47
N GLU A 299 16.88 8.12 -14.51
CA GLU A 299 16.32 8.96 -15.58
C GLU A 299 16.62 8.36 -16.97
N ALA A 300 16.43 7.05 -17.09
CA ALA A 300 16.77 6.29 -18.29
C ALA A 300 16.00 6.79 -19.53
N ASP A 301 14.82 7.37 -19.34
CA ASP A 301 13.98 7.88 -20.42
C ASP A 301 14.39 9.30 -20.90
N VAL A 302 15.36 9.94 -20.24
CA VAL A 302 15.75 11.34 -20.53
C VAL A 302 16.85 11.44 -21.58
N SER A 303 17.78 10.49 -21.59
CA SER A 303 18.95 10.54 -22.45
C SER A 303 19.32 9.15 -22.93
N MET A 304 19.67 9.03 -24.22
CA MET A 304 20.16 7.78 -24.81
C MET A 304 21.37 7.23 -24.05
N PHE A 305 22.27 8.11 -23.58
CA PHE A 305 23.42 7.69 -22.78
C PHE A 305 22.99 7.03 -21.45
N ARG A 306 22.00 7.60 -20.76
CA ARG A 306 21.46 7.03 -19.51
C ARG A 306 20.68 5.74 -19.76
N TRP A 307 20.01 5.63 -20.90
CA TRP A 307 19.37 4.39 -21.33
C TRP A 307 20.39 3.28 -21.59
N ILE A 308 21.48 3.57 -22.32
CA ILE A 308 22.60 2.63 -22.53
C ILE A 308 23.23 2.23 -21.19
N LEU A 309 23.47 3.21 -20.31
CA LEU A 309 23.98 2.95 -18.96
C LEU A 309 23.03 2.04 -18.17
N TYR A 310 21.72 2.27 -18.24
CA TYR A 310 20.72 1.42 -17.59
C TYR A 310 20.74 -0.02 -18.13
N ILE A 311 20.91 -0.21 -19.45
CA ILE A 311 21.07 -1.55 -20.06
C ILE A 311 22.36 -2.22 -19.59
N LEU A 312 23.48 -1.48 -19.57
CA LEU A 312 24.76 -2.00 -19.13
C LEU A 312 24.74 -2.40 -17.64
N LEU A 313 24.01 -1.66 -16.81
CA LEU A 313 23.80 -1.96 -15.40
C LEU A 313 22.71 -3.02 -15.16
N TYR A 314 21.91 -3.38 -16.17
CA TYR A 314 20.79 -4.31 -16.02
C TYR A 314 21.13 -5.65 -15.34
N PRO A 315 22.24 -6.37 -15.66
CA PRO A 315 22.56 -7.61 -14.97
C PRO A 315 22.82 -7.40 -13.47
N LEU A 316 23.49 -6.30 -13.10
CA LEU A 316 23.70 -5.94 -11.71
C LEU A 316 22.39 -5.56 -11.01
N LEU A 317 21.55 -4.76 -11.68
CA LEU A 317 20.22 -4.40 -11.19
C LEU A 317 19.36 -5.63 -10.99
N TRP A 318 19.41 -6.62 -11.88
CA TRP A 318 18.67 -7.87 -11.75
C TRP A 318 19.03 -8.63 -10.48
N ILE A 319 20.28 -8.57 -10.02
CA ILE A 319 20.73 -9.21 -8.77
C ILE A 319 20.24 -8.40 -7.55
N ILE A 320 20.43 -7.08 -7.55
CA ILE A 320 20.22 -6.20 -6.39
C ILE A 320 18.75 -5.84 -6.15
N THR A 321 17.90 -5.94 -7.16
CA THR A 321 16.49 -5.53 -7.04
C THR A 321 15.56 -6.74 -6.96
N PRO A 322 14.44 -6.66 -6.23
CA PRO A 322 13.45 -7.73 -6.18
C PRO A 322 12.68 -7.88 -7.52
N SER A 323 12.12 -9.07 -7.74
CA SER A 323 11.13 -9.30 -8.79
C SER A 323 9.76 -8.75 -8.38
N SER A 324 8.86 -8.49 -9.34
CA SER A 324 7.52 -7.97 -9.07
C SER A 324 6.73 -8.85 -8.07
N SER A 325 6.84 -10.18 -8.15
CA SER A 325 6.22 -11.10 -7.18
C SER A 325 6.77 -10.99 -5.76
N ARG A 326 8.03 -10.55 -5.60
CA ARG A 326 8.61 -10.24 -4.28
C ARG A 326 8.26 -8.83 -3.81
N VAL A 327 8.17 -7.87 -4.74
CA VAL A 327 7.77 -6.48 -4.45
C VAL A 327 6.39 -6.40 -3.78
N ILE A 328 5.44 -7.22 -4.24
CA ILE A 328 4.06 -7.22 -3.71
C ILE A 328 3.93 -7.81 -2.29
N GLN A 329 4.95 -8.48 -1.76
CA GLN A 329 4.85 -9.19 -0.48
C GLN A 329 4.50 -8.26 0.68
N SER A 330 5.02 -7.02 0.68
CA SER A 330 4.66 -6.01 1.69
C SER A 330 3.18 -5.59 1.59
N VAL A 331 2.62 -5.56 0.37
CA VAL A 331 1.19 -5.27 0.15
C VAL A 331 0.34 -6.44 0.62
N LEU A 332 0.74 -7.68 0.29
CA LEU A 332 0.07 -8.89 0.76
C LEU A 332 0.09 -9.01 2.29
N PHE A 333 1.20 -8.63 2.92
CA PHE A 333 1.30 -8.54 4.37
C PHE A 333 0.32 -7.50 4.93
N ALA A 334 0.30 -6.28 4.38
CA ALA A 334 -0.65 -5.26 4.81
C ALA A 334 -2.12 -5.68 4.59
N LEU A 335 -2.41 -6.49 3.57
CA LEU A 335 -3.73 -7.05 3.31
C LEU A 335 -4.11 -8.20 4.25
N SER A 336 -3.15 -9.06 4.62
CA SER A 336 -3.43 -10.36 5.25
C SER A 336 -3.08 -10.44 6.73
N ALA A 337 -2.09 -9.67 7.20
CA ALA A 337 -1.62 -9.74 8.59
C ALA A 337 -2.74 -9.46 9.61
N PRO A 338 -2.72 -10.08 10.80
CA PRO A 338 -3.68 -9.80 11.87
C PRO A 338 -3.78 -8.32 12.24
N VAL A 339 -4.91 -7.90 12.81
CA VAL A 339 -5.14 -6.50 13.22
C VAL A 339 -4.65 -6.27 14.65
N ARG A 340 -3.89 -5.21 14.86
CA ARG A 340 -3.46 -4.74 16.18
C ARG A 340 -4.31 -3.56 16.65
N TYR A 341 -5.00 -3.74 17.78
CA TYR A 341 -5.77 -2.70 18.46
C TYR A 341 -4.98 -1.95 19.55
N GLY A 342 -3.76 -2.39 19.89
CA GLY A 342 -2.87 -1.72 20.84
C GLY A 342 -1.75 -0.88 20.20
N PRO A 343 -0.97 -0.12 20.98
CA PRO A 343 0.31 0.41 20.54
C PRO A 343 1.31 -0.73 20.25
N LEU A 344 2.35 -0.44 19.45
CA LEU A 344 3.47 -1.35 19.27
C LEU A 344 4.32 -1.32 20.55
N ASP A 345 4.12 -2.27 21.45
CA ASP A 345 5.00 -2.44 22.61
C ASP A 345 6.31 -3.07 22.15
N VAL A 346 7.33 -2.23 21.92
CA VAL A 346 8.71 -2.67 21.59
C VAL A 346 9.54 -2.91 22.86
N SER A 347 9.01 -2.58 24.04
CA SER A 347 9.68 -2.91 25.30
C SER A 347 9.80 -4.43 25.40
N PRO A 348 11.00 -4.99 25.64
CA PRO A 348 11.11 -6.40 25.97
C PRO A 348 10.21 -6.63 27.17
N LYS A 349 9.14 -7.43 27.00
CA LYS A 349 8.33 -7.84 28.15
C LYS A 349 9.31 -8.48 29.13
N PRO A 350 9.54 -7.92 30.33
CA PRO A 350 10.20 -8.70 31.36
C PRO A 350 9.35 -9.95 31.53
N ALA A 351 9.98 -11.13 31.55
CA ALA A 351 9.31 -12.40 31.74
C ALA A 351 8.25 -12.23 32.83
N ARG A 352 6.99 -12.20 32.41
CA ARG A 352 5.88 -11.90 33.31
C ARG A 352 5.84 -13.10 34.23
N SER A 353 6.15 -12.90 35.51
CA SER A 353 6.02 -13.91 36.55
C SER A 353 4.58 -14.43 36.50
N THR A 354 4.44 -15.63 35.94
CA THR A 354 3.18 -16.34 35.80
C THR A 354 2.63 -16.58 37.20
N GLN A 355 1.45 -16.04 37.49
CA GLN A 355 0.60 -16.61 38.53
C GLN A 355 0.22 -18.02 38.08
N GLU A 356 0.39 -18.96 38.99
CA GLU A 356 0.24 -20.40 38.84
C GLU A 356 -1.08 -20.79 38.16
N GLY A 357 -1.04 -21.67 37.14
CA GLY A 357 -2.19 -22.53 36.86
C GLY A 357 -2.45 -22.95 35.41
N GLU A 358 -1.99 -22.21 34.40
CA GLU A 358 -2.30 -22.56 33.01
C GLU A 358 -1.12 -22.24 32.10
N ALA A 359 -0.56 -23.26 31.47
CA ALA A 359 0.56 -23.11 30.55
C ALA A 359 0.10 -22.25 29.36
N PRO A 360 0.66 -21.06 29.12
CA PRO A 360 0.41 -20.36 27.87
C PRO A 360 0.97 -21.23 26.73
N PRO A 361 0.34 -21.26 25.54
CA PRO A 361 0.95 -21.86 24.38
C PRO A 361 2.32 -21.21 24.20
N ALA A 362 3.36 -22.02 24.00
CA ALA A 362 4.72 -21.56 23.80
C ALA A 362 4.73 -20.52 22.66
N GLU A 363 4.79 -19.24 22.99
CA GLU A 363 5.06 -18.19 22.03
C GLU A 363 6.48 -18.45 21.52
N ASP A 364 6.63 -18.69 20.22
CA ASP A 364 7.93 -18.90 19.59
C ASP A 364 8.83 -17.70 19.93
N PRO A 365 9.96 -17.91 20.61
CA PRO A 365 10.80 -16.83 21.13
C PRO A 365 11.46 -15.96 20.04
N ASP A 366 11.23 -16.26 18.77
CA ASP A 366 11.82 -15.60 17.59
C ASP A 366 10.82 -14.76 16.77
N GLU A 367 9.53 -14.69 17.14
CA GLU A 367 8.55 -13.87 16.40
C GLU A 367 8.69 -12.38 16.72
N ASP A 368 9.46 -11.66 15.88
CA ASP A 368 9.55 -10.20 15.89
C ASP A 368 8.14 -9.56 15.95
N PRO A 369 7.77 -8.84 17.02
CA PRO A 369 6.41 -8.34 17.27
C PRO A 369 5.94 -7.34 16.21
N ARG A 370 6.86 -6.84 15.37
CA ARG A 370 6.54 -6.01 14.21
C ARG A 370 5.90 -6.79 13.07
N ARG A 371 5.89 -8.12 13.14
CA ARG A 371 5.37 -9.04 12.11
C ARG A 371 4.05 -9.68 12.50
N SER A 372 3.73 -9.70 13.79
CA SER A 372 2.56 -10.41 14.30
C SER A 372 1.25 -9.73 13.88
N ALA A 373 1.24 -8.41 13.73
CA ALA A 373 0.02 -7.66 13.38
C ALA A 373 0.30 -6.26 12.81
N VAL A 374 -0.71 -5.70 12.15
CA VAL A 374 -0.73 -4.31 11.63
C VAL A 374 -1.82 -3.49 12.30
N GLY A 375 -1.51 -2.23 12.63
CA GLY A 375 -2.44 -1.24 13.20
C GLY A 375 -2.79 -0.12 12.22
N GLY A 376 -3.84 0.64 12.55
CA GLY A 376 -4.17 1.88 11.83
C GLY A 376 -3.07 2.93 12.01
N GLY A 377 -2.66 3.57 10.92
CA GLY A 377 -1.55 4.52 10.88
C GLY A 377 -0.15 3.90 10.81
N ASP A 378 -0.05 2.56 10.80
CA ASP A 378 1.24 1.88 10.69
C ASP A 378 1.87 2.06 9.31
N VAL A 379 3.20 1.99 9.31
CA VAL A 379 4.02 1.98 8.09
C VAL A 379 4.67 0.61 7.98
N VAL A 380 4.44 -0.07 6.87
CA VAL A 380 4.91 -1.44 6.62
C VAL A 380 6.03 -1.42 5.60
N ARG A 381 7.08 -2.21 5.85
CA ARG A 381 8.16 -2.50 4.90
C ARG A 381 8.68 -3.91 5.12
N ASP A 382 8.98 -4.64 4.04
CA ASP A 382 9.60 -5.97 4.09
C ASP A 382 8.84 -6.95 5.01
N CYS A 383 7.51 -6.93 4.91
CA CYS A 383 6.57 -7.71 5.74
C CYS A 383 6.73 -7.49 7.26
N ALA A 384 7.04 -6.25 7.67
CA ALA A 384 7.09 -5.84 9.07
C ALA A 384 6.68 -4.37 9.24
N VAL A 385 6.14 -4.03 10.40
CA VAL A 385 5.88 -2.64 10.79
C VAL A 385 7.21 -1.95 11.13
N ILE A 386 7.47 -0.80 10.51
CA ILE A 386 8.69 -0.02 10.74
C ILE A 386 8.42 1.20 11.63
N THR A 387 9.41 1.53 12.44
CA THR A 387 9.40 2.78 13.21
C THR A 387 9.80 3.93 12.28
N VAL A 388 8.92 4.92 12.16
CA VAL A 388 9.21 6.14 11.39
C VAL A 388 9.94 7.17 12.25
N PRO A 389 10.74 8.07 11.64
CA PRO A 389 11.36 9.17 12.35
C PRO A 389 10.34 10.04 13.09
N PRO A 390 10.72 10.65 14.24
CA PRO A 390 9.80 11.41 15.08
C PRO A 390 9.16 12.61 14.37
N VAL A 391 9.82 13.19 13.36
CA VAL A 391 9.27 14.28 12.53
C VAL A 391 7.99 13.85 11.81
N LEU A 392 7.89 12.58 11.40
CA LEU A 392 6.68 12.02 10.79
C LEU A 392 5.61 11.63 11.82
N CYS A 393 5.93 11.74 13.11
CA CYS A 393 4.99 11.54 14.21
C CYS A 393 4.36 12.84 14.69
N ASP A 394 4.80 14.01 14.20
CA ASP A 394 4.26 15.29 14.63
C ASP A 394 2.80 15.48 14.13
N PRO A 395 1.82 15.55 15.04
CA PRO A 395 0.42 15.73 14.66
C PRO A 395 0.14 17.09 14.03
N ALA A 396 0.91 18.14 14.37
CA ALA A 396 0.71 19.48 13.82
C ALA A 396 1.10 19.53 12.34
N LEU A 397 2.26 18.96 12.00
CA LEU A 397 2.72 18.83 10.62
C LEU A 397 1.75 17.96 9.78
N ALA A 398 1.32 16.83 10.33
CA ALA A 398 0.38 15.93 9.66
C ALA A 398 -0.96 16.62 9.37
N ARG A 399 -1.47 17.39 10.33
CA ARG A 399 -2.69 18.19 10.18
C ARG A 399 -2.52 19.29 9.14
N ALA A 400 -1.45 20.08 9.21
CA ALA A 400 -1.20 21.15 8.23
C ALA A 400 -1.12 20.60 6.80
N THR A 401 -0.44 19.46 6.61
CA THR A 401 -0.33 18.79 5.30
C THR A 401 -1.69 18.30 4.80
N TYR A 402 -2.52 17.77 5.71
CA TYR A 402 -3.87 17.32 5.38
C TYR A 402 -4.78 18.48 4.98
N GLU A 403 -4.81 19.57 5.77
CA GLU A 403 -5.62 20.76 5.49
C GLU A 403 -5.20 21.45 4.19
N ASP A 404 -3.90 21.52 3.89
CA ASP A 404 -3.41 22.03 2.61
C ASP A 404 -3.90 21.16 1.43
N LEU A 405 -3.82 19.83 1.55
CA LEU A 405 -4.31 18.93 0.51
C LEU A 405 -5.82 19.04 0.32
N GLU A 406 -6.58 19.15 1.41
CA GLU A 406 -8.03 19.35 1.39
C GLU A 406 -8.39 20.66 0.66
N GLN A 407 -7.74 21.77 1.00
CA GLN A 407 -7.93 23.06 0.33
C GLN A 407 -7.60 23.00 -1.16
N GLN A 408 -6.54 22.29 -1.54
CA GLN A 408 -6.17 22.10 -2.95
C GLN A 408 -7.23 21.31 -3.70
N VAL A 409 -7.74 20.22 -3.11
CA VAL A 409 -8.81 19.41 -3.69
C VAL A 409 -10.09 20.23 -3.82
N GLU A 410 -10.48 20.98 -2.79
CA GLU A 410 -11.65 21.86 -2.86
C GLU A 410 -11.55 22.89 -3.99
N LYS A 411 -10.40 23.57 -4.12
CA LYS A 411 -10.14 24.52 -5.21
C LYS A 411 -10.24 23.82 -6.56
N GLY A 412 -9.65 22.63 -6.70
CA GLY A 412 -9.71 21.83 -7.93
C GLY A 412 -11.13 21.38 -8.28
N VAL A 413 -11.92 21.01 -7.29
CA VAL A 413 -13.34 20.63 -7.47
C VAL A 413 -14.19 21.84 -7.88
N LYS A 414 -13.97 23.01 -7.27
CA LYS A 414 -14.70 24.25 -7.56
C LYS A 414 -14.33 24.85 -8.93
N ALA A 415 -13.10 24.66 -9.38
CA ALA A 415 -12.61 25.17 -10.67
C ALA A 415 -13.16 24.40 -11.88
N GLN A 416 -13.65 23.17 -11.71
CA GLN A 416 -14.25 22.45 -12.82
C GLN A 416 -15.63 23.02 -13.19
N PRO A 417 -15.89 23.28 -14.48
CA PRO A 417 -17.22 23.69 -14.92
C PRO A 417 -18.21 22.58 -14.59
N LYS A 418 -19.34 22.95 -13.97
CA LYS A 418 -20.49 22.06 -13.83
C LYS A 418 -20.96 21.72 -15.25
N LYS A 419 -20.60 20.54 -15.73
CA LYS A 419 -21.17 19.98 -16.96
C LYS A 419 -22.55 19.42 -16.68
#